data_AF-A0A9X1FW26-F1
#
_entry.id   AF-A0A9X1FW26-F1
#
_cell.length_a   1.000
_cell.length_b   1.000
_cell.length_c   1.000
_cell.angle_alpha   90.00
_cell.angle_beta   90.00
_cell.angle_gamma   90.00
#
_symmetry.space_group_name_H-M   'P 1'
#
loop_
_entity.id
_entity.type
_entity.pdbx_description
1 polymer ?
#
loop_
_entity_poly.entity_id
_entity_poly.type
_entity_poly.pdbx_seq_one_letter_code
_entity_poly.pdbx_strand_id
1 'polypeptide(L)'
;MTAPTDENSIEVVDLSSALAALDVLPNGERVRKAMQLAAQFLEYAAYEMALEQSAGDVSEIIHMAARLDQAARRIDDSAVPIRPGRGQRKI
;
A
#
# COMPACT_ATOMS: atom_id res chain seq x y z
N MET A 1 -13.54 17.96 34.98
CA MET A 1 -12.58 17.97 33.86
C MET A 1 -12.76 16.66 33.11
N THR A 2 -13.44 16.69 31.97
CA THR A 2 -13.58 15.52 31.08
C THR A 2 -12.35 15.49 30.17
N ALA A 3 -11.59 14.41 30.21
CA ALA A 3 -10.50 14.18 29.26
C ALA A 3 -11.08 14.17 27.84
N PRO A 4 -10.42 14.80 26.85
CA PRO A 4 -10.83 14.63 25.46
C PRO A 4 -10.63 13.16 25.11
N THR A 5 -11.74 12.47 24.84
CA THR A 5 -11.73 11.17 24.18
C THR A 5 -11.22 11.41 22.76
N ASP A 6 -9.96 11.04 22.53
CA ASP A 6 -9.40 10.84 21.20
C ASP A 6 -10.19 9.68 20.55
N GLU A 7 -11.36 10.01 19.98
CA GLU A 7 -12.07 9.18 19.01
C GLU A 7 -11.38 9.30 17.65
N ASN A 8 -10.07 9.10 17.62
CA ASN A 8 -9.39 8.76 16.38
C ASN A 8 -9.49 7.24 16.25
N SER A 9 -10.71 6.78 15.96
CA SER A 9 -10.94 5.43 15.46
C SER A 9 -10.23 5.34 14.12
N ILE A 10 -8.94 5.00 14.14
CA ILE A 10 -8.22 4.59 12.94
C ILE A 10 -9.10 3.49 12.36
N GLU A 11 -9.70 3.72 11.19
CA GLU A 11 -10.36 2.66 10.44
C GLU A 11 -9.27 1.63 10.11
N VAL A 12 -9.07 0.69 11.02
CA VAL A 12 -8.21 -0.46 10.82
C VAL A 12 -8.89 -1.23 9.70
N VAL A 13 -8.33 -1.10 8.50
CA VAL A 13 -8.76 -1.89 7.35
C VAL A 13 -8.67 -3.36 7.77
N ASP A 14 -9.83 -4.02 7.89
CA ASP A 14 -9.87 -5.43 8.23
C ASP A 14 -9.10 -6.22 7.17
N LEU A 15 -8.00 -6.83 7.61
CA LEU A 15 -7.09 -7.62 6.79
C LEU A 15 -7.85 -8.68 5.99
N SER A 16 -8.89 -9.27 6.56
CA SER A 16 -9.70 -10.31 5.91
C SER A 16 -10.45 -9.75 4.70
N SER A 17 -11.08 -8.59 4.87
CA SER A 17 -11.78 -7.87 3.80
C SER A 17 -10.84 -7.37 2.71
N ALA A 18 -9.65 -6.90 3.09
CA ALA A 18 -8.61 -6.46 2.17
C ALA A 18 -8.04 -7.60 1.32
N LEU A 19 -7.79 -8.77 1.92
CA LEU A 19 -7.33 -9.97 1.22
C LEU A 19 -8.40 -10.52 0.27
N ALA A 20 -9.67 -10.56 0.71
CA ALA A 20 -10.78 -10.97 -0.16
C ALA A 20 -10.92 -10.06 -1.40
N ALA A 21 -10.66 -8.75 -1.25
CA ALA A 21 -10.65 -7.80 -2.36
C ALA A 21 -9.48 -8.01 -3.34
N LEU A 22 -8.39 -8.66 -2.92
CA LEU A 22 -7.25 -8.99 -3.80
C LEU A 22 -7.54 -10.19 -4.70
N ASP A 23 -8.26 -11.18 -4.20
CA ASP A 23 -8.54 -12.43 -4.94
C ASP A 23 -9.36 -12.20 -6.20
N VAL A 24 -10.17 -11.15 -6.22
CA VAL A 24 -11.02 -10.78 -7.37
C VAL A 24 -10.30 -9.93 -8.42
N LEU A 25 -9.08 -9.46 -8.16
CA LEU A 25 -8.34 -8.57 -9.08
C LEU A 25 -7.49 -9.35 -10.10
N PRO A 26 -7.32 -8.81 -11.32
CA PRO A 26 -6.36 -9.34 -12.30
C PRO A 26 -4.92 -9.18 -11.79
N ASN A 27 -4.03 -10.10 -12.17
CA ASN A 27 -2.69 -10.23 -11.57
C ASN A 27 -1.88 -8.93 -11.47
N GLY A 28 -1.89 -8.05 -12.49
CA GLY A 28 -1.18 -6.77 -12.45
C GLY A 28 -1.71 -5.79 -11.39
N GLU A 29 -3.03 -5.72 -11.24
CA GLU A 29 -3.68 -4.87 -10.24
C GLU A 29 -3.66 -5.49 -8.84
N ARG A 30 -3.69 -6.83 -8.76
CA ARG A 30 -3.57 -7.61 -7.54
C ARG A 30 -2.23 -7.35 -6.85
N VAL A 31 -1.12 -7.45 -7.59
CA VAL A 31 0.21 -7.22 -7.01
C VAL A 31 0.35 -5.78 -6.53
N ARG A 32 -0.13 -4.80 -7.31
CA ARG A 32 -0.15 -3.39 -6.90
C ARG A 32 -0.93 -3.17 -5.61
N LYS A 33 -2.18 -3.63 -5.54
CA LYS A 33 -3.02 -3.48 -4.34
C LYS A 33 -2.45 -4.24 -3.15
N ALA A 34 -1.84 -5.40 -3.36
CA ALA A 34 -1.21 -6.17 -2.28
C ALA A 34 -0.03 -5.40 -1.68
N MET A 35 0.78 -4.75 -2.52
CA MET A 35 1.89 -3.89 -2.05
C MET A 35 1.39 -2.66 -1.29
N GLN A 36 0.30 -2.03 -1.73
CA GLN A 36 -0.32 -0.89 -1.02
C GLN A 36 -0.88 -1.31 0.35
N LEU A 37 -1.56 -2.45 0.42
CA LEU A 37 -2.06 -3.00 1.67
C LEU A 37 -0.91 -3.34 2.63
N ALA A 38 0.14 -4.00 2.13
CA ALA A 38 1.32 -4.29 2.94
C ALA A 38 1.99 -3.02 3.48
N ALA A 39 2.07 -1.94 2.70
CA ALA A 39 2.59 -0.65 3.18
C ALA A 39 1.73 -0.06 4.31
N GLN A 40 0.40 -0.08 4.17
CA GLN A 40 -0.52 0.41 5.22
C GLN A 40 -0.39 -0.38 6.53
N PHE A 41 -0.26 -1.71 6.46
CA PHE A 41 -0.06 -2.53 7.66
C PHE A 41 1.29 -2.28 8.33
N LEU A 42 2.35 -2.04 7.55
CA LEU A 42 3.65 -1.68 8.10
C LEU A 42 3.62 -0.29 8.75
N GLU A 43 2.93 0.69 8.16
CA GLU A 43 2.75 2.01 8.78
C GLU A 43 2.01 1.91 10.12
N TYR A 44 0.96 1.10 10.17
CA TYR A 44 0.24 0.84 11.42
C TYR A 44 1.13 0.13 12.47
N ALA A 45 1.88 -0.89 12.05
CA ALA A 45 2.83 -1.57 12.95
C ALA A 45 3.92 -0.62 13.47
N ALA A 46 4.45 0.26 12.62
CA ALA A 46 5.40 1.29 13.01
C ALA A 46 4.79 2.28 14.00
N TYR A 47 3.52 2.66 13.82
CA TYR A 47 2.79 3.51 14.76
C TYR A 47 2.67 2.86 16.13
N GLU A 48 2.21 1.60 16.20
CA GLU A 48 2.10 0.85 17.47
C GLU A 48 3.47 0.70 18.15
N MET A 49 4.52 0.37 17.40
CA MET A 49 5.88 0.24 17.96
C MET A 49 6.48 1.58 18.43
N ALA A 50 6.11 2.69 17.80
CA ALA A 50 6.49 4.02 18.24
C ALA A 50 5.84 4.39 19.57
N LEU A 51 4.60 3.96 19.81
CA LEU A 51 3.92 4.11 21.10
C LEU A 51 4.59 3.27 22.20
N GLU A 52 5.15 2.12 21.86
CA GLU A 52 5.85 1.21 22.78
C GLU A 52 7.34 1.58 23.03
N GLN A 53 7.82 2.73 22.55
CA GLN A 53 9.21 3.22 22.67
C GLN A 53 10.31 2.36 22.01
N SER A 54 9.98 1.46 21.08
CA SER A 54 10.98 0.73 20.28
C SER A 54 11.42 1.52 19.04
N ALA A 55 12.06 2.68 19.26
CA ALA A 55 12.35 3.65 18.20
C ALA A 55 13.33 3.14 17.10
N GLY A 56 14.18 2.15 17.41
CA GLY A 56 15.15 1.61 16.46
C GLY A 56 14.48 0.88 15.29
N ASP A 57 13.50 0.03 15.60
CA ASP A 57 12.84 -0.83 14.63
C ASP A 57 11.77 -0.08 13.81
N VAL A 58 11.19 0.98 14.39
CA VAL A 58 10.17 1.83 13.75
C VAL A 58 10.68 2.45 12.45
N SER A 59 11.91 2.95 12.44
CA SER A 59 12.48 3.60 11.25
C SER A 59 12.62 2.62 10.07
N GLU A 60 13.01 1.37 10.35
CA GLU A 60 13.15 0.34 9.30
C GLU A 60 11.79 -0.03 8.71
N ILE A 61 10.77 -0.15 9.54
CA ILE A 61 9.40 -0.47 9.14
C ILE A 61 8.80 0.64 8.27
N ILE A 62 9.00 1.91 8.65
CA ILE A 62 8.58 3.06 7.84
C ILE A 62 9.30 3.05 6.47
N HIS A 63 10.61 2.76 6.45
CA HIS A 63 11.35 2.65 5.20
C HIS A 63 10.85 1.50 4.31
N MET A 64 10.50 0.35 4.89
CA MET A 64 9.91 -0.76 4.14
C MET A 64 8.54 -0.40 3.57
N ALA A 65 7.68 0.27 4.34
CA ALA A 65 6.38 0.75 3.87
C ALA A 65 6.53 1.70 2.67
N ALA A 66 7.42 2.69 2.78
CA ALA A 66 7.70 3.63 1.70
C ALA A 66 8.23 2.95 0.42
N ARG A 67 9.07 1.91 0.57
CA ARG A 67 9.57 1.13 -0.59
C ARG A 67 8.47 0.33 -1.27
N LEU A 68 7.53 -0.23 -0.50
CA LEU A 68 6.39 -0.97 -1.04
C LEU A 68 5.43 -0.04 -1.78
N ASP A 69 5.13 1.14 -1.21
CA ASP A 69 4.30 2.13 -1.89
C ASP A 69 4.97 2.64 -3.19
N GLN A 70 6.28 2.90 -3.16
CA GLN A 70 7.02 3.27 -4.37
C GLN A 70 7.01 2.16 -5.43
N ALA A 71 7.14 0.89 -5.02
CA ALA A 71 7.05 -0.25 -5.93
C ALA A 71 5.65 -0.38 -6.56
N ALA A 72 4.60 -0.16 -5.77
CA ALA A 72 3.22 -0.17 -6.26
C ALA A 72 2.99 0.91 -7.32
N ARG A 73 3.49 2.14 -7.11
CA ARG A 73 3.39 3.24 -8.09
C ARG A 73 4.11 2.92 -9.40
N ARG A 74 5.28 2.27 -9.35
CA ARG A 74 6.02 1.86 -10.55
C ARG A 74 5.29 0.82 -11.39
N ILE A 75 4.53 -0.07 -10.75
CA ILE A 75 3.68 -1.03 -11.46
C ILE A 75 2.59 -0.27 -12.24
N ASP A 76 2.01 0.77 -11.65
CA ASP A 76 1.01 1.64 -12.29
C ASP A 76 1.59 2.41 -13.50
N ASP A 77 2.77 3.00 -13.35
CA ASP A 77 3.47 3.71 -14.42
C ASP A 77 3.93 2.79 -15.56
N SER A 78 4.14 1.50 -15.29
CA SER A 78 4.49 0.50 -16.32
C SER A 78 3.27 0.00 -17.10
N ALA A 79 2.06 0.23 -16.62
CA ALA A 79 0.80 -0.18 -17.23
C ALA A 79 0.31 0.81 -18.32
N VAL A 80 1.23 1.57 -18.94
CA VAL A 80 0.90 2.45 -20.06
C VAL A 80 0.33 1.60 -21.21
N PRO A 81 -0.88 1.88 -21.69
CA PRO A 81 -1.45 1.17 -22.83
C PRO A 81 -0.56 1.43 -24.05
N ILE A 82 -0.11 0.35 -24.68
CA ILE A 82 0.47 0.39 -26.04
C ILE A 82 -0.59 1.07 -26.91
N ARG A 83 -0.33 2.31 -27.34
CA ARG A 83 -1.24 3.03 -28.26
C ARG A 83 -1.45 2.15 -29.51
N PRO A 84 -2.68 1.77 -29.88
CA PRO A 84 -2.94 1.13 -31.15
C PRO A 84 -2.89 2.22 -32.22
N GLY A 85 -1.70 2.51 -32.73
CA GLY A 85 -1.58 3.52 -33.77
C GLY A 85 -0.18 4.04 -33.97
N ARG A 86 0.68 3.25 -34.60
CA ARG A 86 1.66 3.73 -35.58
C ARG A 86 2.41 2.55 -36.18
N GLY A 87 2.21 2.31 -37.47
CA GLY A 87 3.19 1.54 -38.25
C GLY A 87 2.68 0.48 -39.22
N GLN A 88 1.44 0.54 -39.72
CA GLN A 88 1.24 0.01 -41.09
C GLN A 88 1.92 0.98 -42.06
N ARG A 89 3.22 0.81 -42.27
CA ARG A 89 3.88 1.26 -43.49
C ARG A 89 4.09 0.03 -44.35
N LYS A 90 3.22 -0.13 -45.36
CA LYS A 90 3.45 -0.98 -46.51
C LYS A 90 4.78 -0.55 -47.14
N ILE A 91 5.70 -1.50 -47.29
CA ILE A 91 6.79 -1.46 -48.27
C ILE A 91 6.51 -2.62 -49.21
#